data_AF-A0A285THL1-F1
#
_entry.id   AF-A0A285THL1-F1
#
_cell.length_a   1.000
_cell.length_b   1.000
_cell.length_c   1.000
_cell.angle_alpha   90.00
_cell.angle_beta   90.00
_cell.angle_gamma   90.00
#
_symmetry.space_group_name_H-M   'P 1'
#
loop_
_entity.id
_entity.type
_entity.pdbx_description
1 polymer ?
#
loop_
_entity_poly.entity_id
_entity_poly.type
_entity_poly.pdbx_seq_one_letter_code
_entity_poly.pdbx_strand_id
1 'polypeptide(L)'
;MNQANVKVSFYLKKSEADADGNCPVMAKLNVGKYSEAAFSVKIKVPQSRWSSGRASGKSVAAKEINNRLDEIRAMALNIYMEQSAVRDGVTAEEVKGILLGMASGQETLLGYFRRFIRNFEKRVGINRTVGSLRAYSNAYSHIERFLQAQYKLSDIPFSALDRSFIDKYDLYLRTERNLAPGTIINLTVQLKTIVGEAIADGVITASPFMGYEPVRPKHVQKYLTAEELHRIMTTPLHRQTLYHVRDMFLFSCFTGIPYGDMRLLTKDNLCLAEDGIWWIKSARQKTKIEFEIPLLDLPLQILKKYSGTAPGDKLLPMYCNSTLNLYLKEIARICHIDRPLVFHAGRHTYATEITLSHGVPLETVSRMLGHSQIETTQIYAKVTDEKIDTDTKALNRKISERFSVVI
;
A
#
# COMPACT_ATOMS: atom_id res chain seq x y z
N MET A 1 12.75 9.62 44.49
CA MET A 1 11.41 9.04 44.26
C MET A 1 11.40 7.64 44.87
N ASN A 2 10.50 7.39 45.83
CA ASN A 2 10.37 6.09 46.48
C ASN A 2 10.01 5.03 45.42
N GLN A 3 10.91 4.08 45.15
CA GLN A 3 10.55 2.87 44.42
C GLN A 3 9.46 2.14 45.22
N ALA A 4 8.20 2.27 44.81
CA ALA A 4 7.17 1.39 45.32
C ALA A 4 7.57 -0.05 44.93
N ASN A 5 7.81 -0.89 45.94
CA ASN A 5 8.17 -2.29 45.76
C ASN A 5 7.03 -3.02 45.02
N VAL A 6 7.32 -3.54 43.82
CA VAL A 6 6.39 -4.39 43.07
C VAL A 6 6.76 -5.85 43.28
N LYS A 7 5.76 -6.65 43.65
CA LYS A 7 5.95 -8.07 43.95
C LYS A 7 4.90 -8.92 43.26
N VAL A 8 5.37 -9.91 42.51
CA VAL A 8 4.53 -10.94 41.87
C VAL A 8 4.80 -12.29 42.53
N SER A 9 3.77 -12.86 43.14
CA SER A 9 3.81 -14.19 43.75
C SER A 9 2.74 -15.10 43.16
N PHE A 10 2.99 -16.40 43.14
CA PHE A 10 2.05 -17.40 42.64
C PHE A 10 1.59 -18.31 43.76
N TYR A 11 0.31 -18.70 43.74
CA TYR A 11 -0.27 -19.62 44.73
C TYR A 11 -1.36 -20.49 44.10
N LEU A 12 -1.70 -21.61 44.73
CA LEU A 12 -2.80 -22.46 44.30
C LEU A 12 -4.11 -22.03 44.96
N LYS A 13 -5.18 -21.89 44.17
CA LYS A 13 -6.53 -21.71 44.69
C LYS A 13 -7.14 -23.07 45.02
N LYS A 14 -6.79 -23.59 46.21
CA LYS A 14 -7.17 -24.95 46.66
C LYS A 14 -8.68 -25.19 46.73
N SER A 15 -9.48 -24.14 46.90
CA SER A 15 -10.94 -24.22 46.91
C SER A 15 -11.55 -24.59 45.55
N GLU A 16 -10.77 -24.55 44.47
CA GLU A 16 -11.22 -24.83 43.09
C GLU A 16 -10.49 -26.03 42.48
N ALA A 17 -10.09 -27.01 43.31
CA ALA A 17 -9.51 -28.25 42.81
C ALA A 17 -10.52 -29.02 41.94
N ASP A 18 -10.06 -29.54 40.80
CA ASP A 18 -10.88 -30.46 40.00
C ASP A 18 -10.88 -31.89 40.56
N ALA A 19 -11.68 -32.78 39.94
CA ALA A 19 -11.82 -34.17 40.36
C ALA A 19 -10.48 -34.94 40.41
N ASP A 20 -9.48 -34.49 39.64
CA ASP A 20 -8.14 -35.06 39.57
C ASP A 20 -7.16 -34.41 40.58
N GLY A 21 -7.64 -33.49 41.43
CA GLY A 21 -6.84 -32.81 42.44
C GLY A 21 -5.95 -31.69 41.89
N ASN A 22 -6.17 -31.25 40.64
CA ASN A 22 -5.44 -30.11 40.07
C ASN A 22 -6.07 -28.80 40.52
N CYS A 23 -5.26 -27.92 41.09
CA CYS A 23 -5.69 -26.60 41.54
C CYS A 23 -5.29 -25.54 40.50
N PRO A 24 -6.14 -24.54 40.21
CA PRO A 24 -5.76 -23.37 39.45
C PRO A 24 -4.63 -22.61 40.12
N VAL A 25 -3.63 -22.23 39.32
CA VAL A 25 -2.57 -21.31 39.74
C VAL A 25 -3.07 -19.88 39.61
N MET A 26 -2.89 -19.11 40.68
CA MET A 26 -3.22 -17.70 40.77
C MET A 26 -1.95 -16.87 40.85
N ALA A 27 -1.92 -15.75 40.14
CA ALA A 27 -0.93 -14.70 40.33
C ALA A 27 -1.50 -13.65 41.30
N LYS A 28 -0.65 -13.20 42.22
CA LYS A 28 -0.89 -12.10 43.14
C LYS A 28 0.14 -11.01 42.88
N LEU A 29 -0.34 -9.86 42.42
CA LEU A 29 0.45 -8.67 42.14
C LEU A 29 0.22 -7.64 43.24
N ASN A 30 1.31 -7.14 43.82
CA ASN A 30 1.27 -6.06 44.80
C ASN A 30 2.09 -4.89 44.26
N VAL A 31 1.51 -3.69 44.31
CA VAL A 31 2.16 -2.43 43.98
C VAL A 31 2.13 -1.53 45.21
N GLY A 32 3.29 -1.36 45.85
CA GLY A 32 3.36 -0.66 47.14
C GLY A 32 2.63 -1.40 48.25
N LYS A 33 2.12 -0.66 49.25
CA LYS A 33 1.52 -1.24 50.47
C LYS A 33 0.00 -1.46 50.39
N TYR A 34 -0.68 -0.72 49.51
CA TYR A 34 -2.15 -0.65 49.51
C TYR A 34 -2.82 -1.09 48.20
N SER A 35 -2.05 -1.37 47.15
CA SER A 35 -2.60 -1.81 45.87
C SER A 35 -2.27 -3.27 45.60
N GLU A 36 -3.31 -4.11 45.53
CA GLU A 36 -3.22 -5.55 45.33
C GLU A 36 -4.21 -5.98 44.25
N ALA A 37 -3.78 -6.88 43.37
CA ALA A 37 -4.64 -7.52 42.38
C ALA A 37 -4.30 -9.01 42.26
N ALA A 38 -5.32 -9.84 42.10
CA ALA A 38 -5.16 -11.26 41.85
C ALA A 38 -5.88 -11.69 40.57
N PHE A 39 -5.29 -12.66 39.85
CA PHE A 39 -5.87 -13.21 38.62
C PHE A 39 -5.39 -14.64 38.38
N SER A 40 -6.18 -15.43 37.65
CA SER A 40 -5.79 -16.78 37.24
C SER A 40 -4.79 -16.72 36.08
N VAL A 41 -3.73 -17.54 36.14
CA VAL A 41 -2.77 -17.69 35.03
C VAL A 41 -3.18 -18.77 34.02
N LYS A 42 -4.37 -19.34 34.16
CA LYS A 42 -4.93 -20.41 33.30
C LYS A 42 -4.06 -21.68 33.22
N ILE A 43 -3.29 -21.94 34.27
CA ILE A 43 -2.50 -23.17 34.46
C ILE A 43 -3.09 -23.89 35.68
N LYS A 44 -3.16 -25.22 35.63
CA LYS A 44 -3.52 -26.05 36.77
C LYS A 44 -2.35 -26.94 37.17
N VAL A 45 -2.17 -27.14 38.48
CA VAL A 45 -1.09 -27.99 39.03
C VAL A 45 -1.64 -28.82 40.20
N PRO A 46 -1.30 -30.12 40.31
CA PRO A 46 -1.62 -30.91 41.50
C PRO A 46 -1.04 -30.29 42.76
N GLN A 47 -1.78 -30.31 43.87
CA GLN A 47 -1.29 -29.78 45.16
C GLN A 47 0.00 -30.48 45.62
N SER A 48 0.14 -31.78 45.34
CA SER A 48 1.36 -32.56 45.66
C SER A 48 2.59 -32.12 44.86
N ARG A 49 2.40 -31.42 43.74
CA ARG A 49 3.46 -30.96 42.83
C ARG A 49 3.69 -29.44 42.87
N TRP A 50 3.33 -28.79 43.97
CA TRP A 50 3.54 -27.34 44.15
C TRP A 50 4.35 -27.05 45.41
N SER A 51 5.40 -26.24 45.27
CA SER A 51 6.20 -25.77 46.41
C SER A 51 6.70 -24.35 46.16
N SER A 52 6.57 -23.49 47.16
CA SER A 52 7.14 -22.12 47.17
C SER A 52 6.79 -21.28 45.94
N GLY A 53 5.54 -21.38 45.46
CA GLY A 53 5.07 -20.60 44.30
C GLY A 53 5.54 -21.14 42.95
N ARG A 54 5.98 -22.40 42.88
CA ARG A 54 6.48 -23.08 41.68
C ARG A 54 5.98 -24.52 41.60
N ALA A 55 5.97 -25.07 40.39
CA ALA A 55 5.79 -26.50 40.17
C ALA A 55 7.06 -27.25 40.64
N SER A 56 6.89 -28.31 41.43
CA SER A 56 7.99 -29.13 41.97
C SER A 56 8.33 -30.32 41.06
N GLY A 57 9.57 -30.79 41.16
CA GLY A 57 10.11 -31.91 40.37
C GLY A 57 10.96 -31.50 39.17
N LYS A 58 11.51 -32.49 38.45
CA LYS A 58 12.43 -32.31 37.31
C LYS A 58 11.78 -32.62 35.95
N SER A 59 10.46 -32.86 35.90
CA SER A 59 9.76 -33.20 34.66
C SER A 59 9.76 -32.02 33.67
N VAL A 60 9.63 -32.35 32.37
CA VAL A 60 9.50 -31.33 31.31
C VAL A 60 8.31 -30.42 31.58
N ALA A 61 7.16 -31.00 31.97
CA ALA A 61 5.96 -30.25 32.35
C ALA A 61 6.19 -29.27 33.51
N ALA A 62 6.93 -29.67 34.56
CA ALA A 62 7.24 -28.77 35.68
C ALA A 62 8.14 -27.60 35.25
N LYS A 63 9.12 -27.86 34.36
CA LYS A 63 9.97 -26.79 33.79
C LYS A 63 9.16 -25.81 32.94
N GLU A 64 8.28 -26.32 32.08
CA GLU A 64 7.47 -25.50 31.18
C GLU A 64 6.49 -24.60 31.95
N ILE A 65 5.81 -25.16 32.98
CA ILE A 65 4.98 -24.38 33.89
C ILE A 65 5.80 -23.26 34.54
N ASN A 66 6.97 -23.60 35.09
CA ASN A 66 7.82 -22.66 35.80
C ASN A 66 8.35 -21.53 34.90
N ASN A 67 8.76 -21.84 33.66
CA ASN A 67 9.16 -20.84 32.68
C ASN A 67 8.01 -19.86 32.39
N ARG A 68 6.79 -20.37 32.22
CA ARG A 68 5.62 -19.53 31.97
C ARG A 68 5.26 -18.63 33.15
N LEU A 69 5.44 -19.11 34.38
CA LEU A 69 5.29 -18.27 35.58
C LEU A 69 6.35 -17.16 35.63
N ASP A 70 7.59 -17.45 35.22
CA ASP A 70 8.67 -16.46 35.19
C ASP A 70 8.44 -15.40 34.10
N GLU A 71 7.93 -15.79 32.93
CA GLU A 71 7.50 -14.86 31.88
C GLU A 71 6.39 -13.91 32.35
N ILE A 72 5.36 -14.44 33.02
CA ILE A 72 4.27 -13.63 33.59
C ILE A 72 4.81 -12.64 34.63
N ARG A 73 5.75 -13.09 35.48
CA ARG A 73 6.40 -12.21 36.45
C ARG A 73 7.18 -11.10 35.76
N ALA A 74 7.98 -11.42 34.74
CA ALA A 74 8.78 -10.44 34.01
C ALA A 74 7.90 -9.41 33.29
N MET A 75 6.83 -9.85 32.62
CA MET A 75 5.88 -8.96 31.95
C MET A 75 5.21 -7.99 32.93
N ALA A 76 4.74 -8.49 34.08
CA ALA A 76 4.10 -7.64 35.08
C ALA A 76 5.05 -6.57 35.65
N LEU A 77 6.32 -6.93 35.89
CA LEU A 77 7.34 -5.98 36.36
C LEU A 77 7.65 -4.92 35.29
N ASN A 78 7.78 -5.31 34.02
CA ASN A 78 8.03 -4.38 32.93
C ASN A 78 6.87 -3.41 32.71
N ILE A 79 5.62 -3.90 32.68
CA ILE A 79 4.42 -3.05 32.54
C ILE A 79 4.39 -1.99 33.65
N TYR A 80 4.70 -2.38 34.90
CA TYR A 80 4.76 -1.43 35.99
C TYR A 80 5.88 -0.40 35.82
N MET A 81 7.09 -0.83 35.44
CA MET A 81 8.22 0.08 35.20
C MET A 81 7.90 1.11 34.12
N GLU A 82 7.24 0.69 33.03
CA GLU A 82 6.84 1.58 31.94
C GLU A 82 5.76 2.59 32.38
N GLN A 83 4.75 2.13 33.10
CA GLN A 83 3.66 2.99 33.57
C GLN A 83 4.16 4.01 34.61
N SER A 84 5.03 3.58 35.53
CA SER A 84 5.60 4.46 36.57
C SER A 84 6.61 5.48 36.04
N ALA A 85 7.13 5.29 34.82
CA ALA A 85 7.98 6.27 34.15
C ALA A 85 7.20 7.47 33.60
N VAL A 86 5.89 7.32 33.36
CA VAL A 86 5.05 8.32 32.68
C VAL A 86 4.05 8.98 33.63
N ARG A 87 3.63 8.28 34.69
CA ARG A 87 2.67 8.78 35.67
C ARG A 87 2.93 8.24 37.06
N ASP A 88 2.69 9.08 38.06
CA ASP A 88 2.62 8.65 39.45
C ASP A 88 1.30 7.92 39.75
N GLY A 89 1.31 7.03 40.74
CA GLY A 89 0.09 6.40 41.26
C GLY A 89 -0.41 5.16 40.51
N VAL A 90 0.45 4.48 39.75
CA VAL A 90 0.11 3.20 39.07
C VAL A 90 -0.38 2.16 40.08
N THR A 91 -1.52 1.53 39.79
CA THR A 91 -2.14 0.50 40.65
C THR A 91 -1.91 -0.91 40.14
N ALA A 92 -2.03 -1.91 41.03
CA ALA A 92 -1.96 -3.32 40.68
C ALA A 92 -3.08 -3.74 39.70
N GLU A 93 -4.27 -3.14 39.80
CA GLU A 93 -5.40 -3.47 38.92
C GLU A 93 -5.17 -2.97 37.48
N GLU A 94 -4.51 -1.83 37.30
CA GLU A 94 -4.13 -1.32 35.96
C GLU A 94 -3.06 -2.20 35.31
N VAL A 95 -2.02 -2.57 36.07
CA VAL A 95 -0.98 -3.49 35.58
C VAL A 95 -1.60 -4.84 35.22
N LYS A 96 -2.52 -5.36 36.05
CA LYS A 96 -3.31 -6.56 35.73
C LYS A 96 -4.15 -6.38 34.47
N GLY A 97 -4.82 -5.24 34.29
CA GLY A 97 -5.64 -4.96 33.12
C GLY A 97 -4.83 -5.03 31.82
N ILE A 98 -3.65 -4.42 31.80
CA ILE A 98 -2.73 -4.46 30.65
C ILE A 98 -2.17 -5.88 30.44
N LEU A 99 -1.71 -6.52 31.52
CA LEU A 99 -1.14 -7.86 31.47
C LEU A 99 -2.16 -8.90 30.98
N LEU A 100 -3.40 -8.83 31.47
CA LEU A 100 -4.49 -9.67 31.00
C LEU A 100 -4.96 -9.28 29.60
N GLY A 101 -4.88 -8.01 29.20
CA GLY A 101 -5.10 -7.59 27.81
C GLY A 101 -4.10 -8.25 26.85
N MET A 102 -2.85 -8.41 27.26
CA MET A 102 -1.80 -9.10 26.50
C MET A 102 -1.84 -10.65 26.62
N ALA A 103 -2.33 -11.18 27.75
CA ALA A 103 -2.35 -12.63 28.04
C ALA A 103 -3.71 -13.32 27.81
N SER A 104 -4.80 -12.55 27.69
CA SER A 104 -6.09 -13.03 27.20
C SER A 104 -6.03 -13.04 25.67
N GLY A 105 -6.71 -13.97 25.02
CA GLY A 105 -6.70 -14.13 23.56
C GLY A 105 -7.37 -12.99 22.78
N GLN A 106 -7.09 -11.73 23.13
CA GLN A 106 -7.40 -10.58 22.32
C GLN A 106 -6.51 -10.62 21.08
N GLU A 107 -7.15 -10.43 19.94
CA GLU A 107 -6.46 -10.36 18.65
C GLU A 107 -5.50 -9.16 18.65
N THR A 108 -4.27 -9.38 18.20
CA THR A 108 -3.24 -8.33 18.08
C THR A 108 -3.10 -7.85 16.64
N LEU A 109 -2.63 -6.62 16.45
CA LEU A 109 -2.50 -5.99 15.14
C LEU A 109 -1.57 -6.78 14.21
N LEU A 110 -0.33 -7.06 14.62
CA LEU A 110 0.62 -7.78 13.77
C LEU A 110 0.23 -9.25 13.62
N GLY A 111 -0.32 -9.87 14.67
CA GLY A 111 -0.88 -11.22 14.61
C GLY A 111 -1.95 -11.37 13.52
N TYR A 112 -2.94 -10.48 13.53
CA TYR A 112 -4.01 -10.45 12.53
C TYR A 112 -3.47 -10.10 11.14
N PHE A 113 -2.62 -9.08 11.02
CA PHE A 113 -2.06 -8.66 9.74
C PHE A 113 -1.22 -9.80 9.11
N ARG A 114 -0.45 -10.54 9.91
CA ARG A 114 0.27 -11.73 9.44
C ARG A 114 -0.67 -12.80 8.91
N ARG A 115 -1.80 -13.06 9.60
CA ARG A 115 -2.84 -13.99 9.12
C ARG A 115 -3.45 -13.50 7.81
N PHE A 116 -3.76 -12.21 7.70
CA PHE A 116 -4.24 -11.59 6.47
C PHE A 116 -3.26 -11.80 5.31
N ILE A 117 -1.97 -11.53 5.52
CA ILE A 117 -0.92 -11.72 4.49
C ILE A 117 -0.86 -13.17 4.02
N ARG A 118 -0.86 -14.16 4.94
CA ARG A 118 -0.87 -15.59 4.58
C ARG A 118 -2.10 -15.98 3.75
N ASN A 119 -3.28 -15.46 4.10
CA ASN A 119 -4.50 -15.71 3.34
C ASN A 119 -4.50 -14.96 1.99
N PHE A 120 -3.86 -13.80 1.92
CA PHE A 120 -3.66 -13.05 0.68
C PHE A 120 -2.73 -13.78 -0.28
N GLU A 121 -1.63 -14.35 0.23
CA GLU A 121 -0.66 -15.13 -0.53
C GLU A 121 -1.28 -16.34 -1.23
N LYS A 122 -2.15 -17.10 -0.53
CA LYS A 122 -2.91 -18.23 -1.11
C LYS A 122 -3.77 -17.84 -2.31
N ARG A 123 -4.10 -16.55 -2.46
CA ARG A 123 -4.94 -16.01 -3.54
C ARG A 123 -4.15 -15.38 -4.68
N VAL A 124 -2.83 -15.32 -4.56
CA VAL A 124 -1.95 -14.78 -5.61
C VAL A 124 -1.96 -15.70 -6.82
N GLY A 125 -2.15 -15.12 -8.01
CA GLY A 125 -2.30 -15.87 -9.26
C GLY A 125 -3.73 -16.33 -9.54
N ILE A 126 -4.63 -16.29 -8.55
CA ILE A 126 -6.07 -16.55 -8.73
C ILE A 126 -6.80 -15.23 -8.94
N ASN A 127 -6.92 -14.41 -7.89
CA ASN A 127 -7.60 -13.11 -7.94
C ASN A 127 -6.80 -11.97 -7.28
N ARG A 128 -5.57 -12.25 -6.82
CA ARG A 128 -4.64 -11.25 -6.29
C ARG A 128 -3.31 -11.26 -7.03
N THR A 129 -2.59 -10.15 -6.96
CA THR A 129 -1.28 -9.98 -7.61
C THR A 129 -0.14 -10.03 -6.59
N VAL A 130 1.04 -10.49 -7.03
CA VAL A 130 2.29 -10.47 -6.24
C VAL A 130 2.63 -9.03 -5.80
N GLY A 131 2.36 -8.04 -6.65
CA GLY A 131 2.60 -6.63 -6.33
C GLY A 131 1.79 -6.15 -5.13
N SER A 132 0.51 -6.54 -5.06
CA SER A 132 -0.35 -6.21 -3.91
C SER A 132 0.12 -6.93 -2.63
N LEU A 133 0.54 -8.19 -2.72
CA LEU A 133 1.10 -8.92 -1.58
C LEU A 133 2.33 -8.19 -1.01
N ARG A 134 3.28 -7.80 -1.88
CA ARG A 134 4.48 -7.04 -1.50
C ARG A 134 4.14 -5.72 -0.82
N ALA A 135 3.10 -5.02 -1.27
CA ALA A 135 2.65 -3.77 -0.64
C ALA A 135 2.19 -4.00 0.81
N TYR A 136 1.40 -5.06 1.05
CA TYR A 136 0.97 -5.42 2.41
C TYR A 136 2.14 -5.89 3.29
N SER A 137 3.06 -6.70 2.76
CA SER A 137 4.27 -7.09 3.50
C SER A 137 5.12 -5.89 3.88
N ASN A 138 5.27 -4.91 2.97
CA ASN A 138 6.00 -3.67 3.27
C ASN A 138 5.31 -2.85 4.36
N ALA A 139 3.98 -2.71 4.29
CA ALA A 139 3.20 -2.02 5.33
C ALA A 139 3.33 -2.70 6.69
N TYR A 140 3.25 -4.04 6.74
CA TYR A 140 3.49 -4.83 7.95
C TYR A 140 4.86 -4.52 8.56
N SER A 141 5.95 -4.59 7.76
CA SER A 141 7.30 -4.33 8.25
C SER A 141 7.49 -2.90 8.78
N HIS A 142 6.81 -1.92 8.20
CA HIS A 142 6.85 -0.54 8.69
C HIS A 142 6.16 -0.39 10.06
N ILE A 143 5.02 -1.06 10.28
CA ILE A 143 4.32 -1.06 11.57
C ILE A 143 5.15 -1.79 12.61
N GLU A 144 5.71 -2.95 12.29
CA GLU A 144 6.58 -3.71 13.20
C GLU A 144 7.77 -2.86 13.67
N ARG A 145 8.45 -2.17 12.75
CA ARG A 145 9.53 -1.24 13.10
C ARG A 145 9.05 -0.05 13.92
N PHE A 146 7.85 0.47 13.64
CA PHE A 146 7.24 1.56 14.42
C PHE A 146 6.96 1.14 15.87
N LEU A 147 6.35 -0.04 16.07
CA LEU A 147 6.07 -0.59 17.40
C LEU A 147 7.36 -0.77 18.19
N GLN A 148 8.39 -1.34 17.55
CA GLN A 148 9.70 -1.50 18.18
C GLN A 148 10.39 -0.16 18.47
N ALA A 149 10.28 0.82 17.58
CA ALA A 149 10.92 2.12 17.77
C ALA A 149 10.27 2.93 18.89
N GLN A 150 8.96 3.12 18.83
CA GLN A 150 8.20 4.04 19.68
C GLN A 150 7.72 3.42 20.99
N TYR A 151 7.33 2.14 20.97
CA TYR A 151 6.69 1.49 22.11
C TYR A 151 7.54 0.38 22.72
N LYS A 152 8.64 -0.04 22.06
CA LYS A 152 9.44 -1.22 22.44
C LYS A 152 8.63 -2.51 22.52
N LEU A 153 7.51 -2.56 21.79
CA LEU A 153 6.60 -3.70 21.75
C LEU A 153 6.84 -4.55 20.51
N SER A 154 6.69 -5.86 20.68
CA SER A 154 6.67 -6.82 19.57
C SER A 154 5.31 -6.88 18.87
N ASP A 155 4.22 -6.47 19.54
CA ASP A 155 2.87 -6.38 18.99
C ASP A 155 1.99 -5.48 19.89
N ILE A 156 0.77 -5.16 19.44
CA ILE A 156 -0.18 -4.33 20.15
C ILE A 156 -1.60 -4.90 20.00
N PRO A 157 -2.42 -4.97 21.06
CA PRO A 157 -3.82 -5.40 20.93
C PRO A 157 -4.64 -4.38 20.14
N PHE A 158 -5.62 -4.84 19.35
CA PHE A 158 -6.47 -3.92 18.58
C PHE A 158 -7.22 -2.90 19.43
N SER A 159 -7.57 -3.27 20.67
CA SER A 159 -8.24 -2.40 21.64
C SER A 159 -7.40 -1.17 22.04
N ALA A 160 -6.08 -1.21 21.85
CA ALA A 160 -5.18 -0.10 22.12
C ALA A 160 -4.95 0.82 20.90
N LEU A 161 -5.54 0.51 19.74
CA LEU A 161 -5.47 1.39 18.58
C LEU A 161 -6.50 2.51 18.72
N ASP A 162 -6.01 3.73 18.88
CA ASP A 162 -6.80 4.95 18.88
C ASP A 162 -6.34 5.91 17.78
N ARG A 163 -6.92 7.11 17.76
CA ARG A 163 -6.51 8.12 16.80
C ARG A 163 -5.06 8.58 16.98
N SER A 164 -4.62 8.69 18.23
CA SER A 164 -3.24 9.10 18.56
C SER A 164 -2.22 8.09 18.03
N PHE A 165 -2.53 6.80 18.02
CA PHE A 165 -1.69 5.76 17.41
C PHE A 165 -1.47 6.02 15.91
N ILE A 166 -2.54 6.36 15.18
CA ILE A 166 -2.46 6.65 13.74
C ILE A 166 -1.62 7.90 13.47
N ASP A 167 -1.81 8.97 14.25
CA ASP A 167 -1.06 10.22 14.08
C ASP A 167 0.43 10.03 14.42
N LYS A 168 0.76 9.27 15.48
CA LYS A 168 2.14 8.91 15.81
C LYS A 168 2.77 8.04 14.73
N TYR A 169 2.01 7.14 14.10
CA TYR A 169 2.51 6.33 13.00
C TYR A 169 2.83 7.18 11.76
N ASP A 170 1.94 8.08 11.34
CA ASP A 170 2.22 9.03 10.24
C ASP A 170 3.46 9.86 10.55
N LEU A 171 3.52 10.45 11.75
CA LEU A 171 4.64 11.28 12.19
C LEU A 171 5.96 10.50 12.11
N TYR A 172 6.01 9.27 12.62
CA TYR A 172 7.17 8.39 12.53
C TYR A 172 7.59 8.11 11.08
N LEU A 173 6.63 7.81 10.20
CA LEU A 173 6.92 7.57 8.79
C LEU A 173 7.52 8.81 8.11
N ARG A 174 7.14 10.00 8.59
CA ARG A 174 7.59 11.29 8.06
C ARG A 174 8.95 11.72 8.61
N THR A 175 9.14 11.68 9.93
CA THR A 175 10.31 12.28 10.60
C THR A 175 11.47 11.30 10.75
N GLU A 176 11.18 10.03 11.02
CA GLU A 176 12.22 9.02 11.25
C GLU A 176 12.50 8.18 10.02
N ARG A 177 11.46 7.85 9.24
CA ARG A 177 11.63 7.11 7.98
C ARG A 177 11.80 8.01 6.77
N ASN A 178 11.60 9.32 6.91
CA ASN A 178 11.80 10.32 5.85
C ASN A 178 11.08 9.95 4.55
N LEU A 179 9.87 9.38 4.65
CA LEU A 179 9.12 8.91 3.50
C LEU A 179 8.37 10.05 2.81
N ALA A 180 8.29 9.97 1.49
CA ALA A 180 7.48 10.89 0.69
C ALA A 180 5.98 10.74 1.04
N PRO A 181 5.17 11.83 0.98
CA PRO A 181 3.75 11.80 1.35
C PRO A 181 2.94 10.73 0.64
N GLY A 182 3.19 10.49 -0.66
CA GLY A 182 2.51 9.43 -1.42
C GLY A 182 2.80 8.02 -0.89
N THR A 183 4.00 7.77 -0.39
CA THR A 183 4.36 6.49 0.24
C THR A 183 3.65 6.32 1.58
N ILE A 184 3.58 7.39 2.38
CA ILE A 184 2.85 7.40 3.67
C ILE A 184 1.37 7.10 3.44
N ILE A 185 0.74 7.71 2.44
CA ILE A 185 -0.65 7.42 2.05
C ILE A 185 -0.83 5.94 1.74
N ASN A 186 0.07 5.35 0.94
CA ASN A 186 -0.03 3.92 0.62
C ASN A 186 0.00 3.08 1.91
N LEU A 187 1.03 3.26 2.74
CA LEU A 187 1.21 2.50 3.99
C LEU A 187 0.01 2.62 4.93
N THR A 188 -0.53 3.84 5.09
CA THR A 188 -1.69 4.11 5.94
C THR A 188 -2.99 3.56 5.35
N VAL A 189 -3.15 3.56 4.03
CA VAL A 189 -4.28 2.88 3.35
C VAL A 189 -4.21 1.37 3.57
N GLN A 190 -3.03 0.74 3.48
CA GLN A 190 -2.91 -0.69 3.79
C GLN A 190 -3.29 -0.99 5.24
N LEU A 191 -2.82 -0.19 6.21
CA LEU A 191 -3.23 -0.33 7.62
C LEU A 191 -4.73 -0.12 7.80
N LYS A 192 -5.31 0.89 7.13
CA LYS A 192 -6.75 1.16 7.17
C LYS A 192 -7.56 -0.02 6.64
N THR A 193 -7.08 -0.72 5.60
CA THR A 193 -7.72 -1.96 5.14
C THR A 193 -7.70 -3.03 6.23
N ILE A 194 -6.57 -3.25 6.91
CA ILE A 194 -6.46 -4.25 7.99
C ILE A 194 -7.40 -3.92 9.15
N VAL A 195 -7.47 -2.64 9.53
CA VAL A 195 -8.43 -2.16 10.54
C VAL A 195 -9.87 -2.38 10.08
N GLY A 196 -10.17 -2.14 8.81
CA GLY A 196 -11.51 -2.38 8.24
C GLY A 196 -11.92 -3.86 8.30
N GLU A 197 -11.00 -4.78 7.97
CA GLU A 197 -11.25 -6.21 8.07
C GLU A 197 -11.43 -6.64 9.55
N ALA A 198 -10.64 -6.08 10.47
CA ALA A 198 -10.80 -6.33 11.90
C ALA A 198 -12.15 -5.84 12.45
N ILE A 199 -12.68 -4.74 11.92
CA ILE A 199 -14.05 -4.27 12.24
C ILE A 199 -15.09 -5.25 11.69
N ALA A 200 -14.94 -5.69 10.44
CA ALA A 200 -15.86 -6.64 9.81
C ALA A 200 -15.89 -8.00 10.54
N ASP A 201 -14.75 -8.43 11.08
CA ASP A 201 -14.62 -9.65 11.90
C ASP A 201 -15.09 -9.45 13.37
N GLY A 202 -15.51 -8.23 13.75
CA GLY A 202 -15.98 -7.93 15.11
C GLY A 202 -14.89 -7.84 16.17
N VAL A 203 -13.61 -7.73 15.77
CA VAL A 203 -12.47 -7.58 16.69
C VAL A 203 -12.49 -6.22 17.40
N ILE A 204 -12.87 -5.18 16.66
CA ILE A 204 -13.08 -3.82 17.18
C ILE A 204 -14.36 -3.24 16.58
N THR A 205 -15.00 -2.32 17.29
CA THR A 205 -16.29 -1.74 16.88
C THR A 205 -16.16 -0.36 16.25
N ALA A 206 -15.03 0.33 16.49
CA ALA A 206 -14.80 1.69 16.01
C ALA A 206 -13.45 1.80 15.29
N SER A 207 -13.40 2.63 14.25
CA SER A 207 -12.17 2.83 13.48
C SER A 207 -11.25 3.86 14.14
N PRO A 208 -9.97 3.53 14.44
CA PRO A 208 -8.97 4.51 14.89
C PRO A 208 -8.63 5.58 13.83
N PHE A 209 -9.04 5.37 12.57
CA PHE A 209 -8.84 6.32 11.47
C PHE A 209 -9.91 7.41 11.40
N MET A 210 -10.86 7.47 12.35
CA MET A 210 -11.88 8.52 12.37
C MET A 210 -11.22 9.91 12.39
N GLY A 211 -11.62 10.75 11.43
CA GLY A 211 -11.09 12.09 11.19
C GLY A 211 -9.66 12.15 10.64
N TYR A 212 -9.02 11.02 10.28
CA TYR A 212 -7.63 11.02 9.83
C TYR A 212 -7.54 11.41 8.36
N GLU A 213 -6.77 12.46 8.10
CA GLU A 213 -6.53 12.97 6.76
C GLU A 213 -5.03 13.00 6.47
N PRO A 214 -4.54 12.15 5.55
CA PRO A 214 -3.13 12.15 5.19
C PRO A 214 -2.81 13.36 4.31
N VAL A 215 -1.62 13.94 4.50
CA VAL A 215 -1.11 15.00 3.64
C VAL A 215 -0.93 14.48 2.21
N ARG A 216 -1.69 15.05 1.27
CA ARG A 216 -1.61 14.69 -0.15
C ARG A 216 -0.44 15.39 -0.83
N PRO A 217 0.37 14.68 -1.63
CA PRO A 217 1.44 15.31 -2.39
C PRO A 217 0.86 16.32 -3.37
N LYS A 218 1.57 17.44 -3.59
CA LYS A 218 1.20 18.42 -4.62
C LYS A 218 1.18 17.74 -5.99
N HIS A 219 0.26 18.18 -6.85
CA HIS A 219 0.19 17.67 -8.21
C HIS A 219 1.43 18.12 -8.99
N VAL A 220 2.09 17.17 -9.65
CA VAL A 220 3.25 17.41 -10.51
C VAL A 220 2.87 17.02 -11.93
N GLN A 221 3.30 17.80 -12.93
CA GLN A 221 3.10 17.45 -14.33
C GLN A 221 3.78 16.11 -14.66
N LYS A 222 3.00 15.17 -15.23
CA LYS A 222 3.48 13.83 -15.60
C LYS A 222 3.53 13.58 -17.11
N TYR A 223 3.07 14.53 -17.92
CA TYR A 223 3.05 14.48 -19.38
C TYR A 223 4.11 15.42 -19.98
N LEU A 224 4.45 15.21 -21.24
CA LEU A 224 5.32 16.08 -22.02
C LEU A 224 4.52 17.23 -22.63
N THR A 225 5.01 18.46 -22.52
CA THR A 225 4.48 19.57 -23.33
C THR A 225 4.76 19.34 -24.81
N ALA A 226 4.07 20.05 -25.70
CA ALA A 226 4.36 20.06 -27.14
C ALA A 226 5.85 20.27 -27.44
N GLU A 227 6.48 21.25 -26.80
CA GLU A 227 7.91 21.54 -26.97
C GLU A 227 8.82 20.42 -26.46
N GLU A 228 8.54 19.86 -25.27
CA GLU A 228 9.33 18.76 -24.71
C GLU A 228 9.20 17.50 -25.59
N LEU A 229 7.99 17.21 -26.07
CA LEU A 229 7.73 16.09 -26.98
C LEU A 229 8.46 16.31 -28.31
N HIS A 230 8.41 17.52 -28.86
CA HIS A 230 9.15 17.87 -30.08
C HIS A 230 10.65 17.64 -29.90
N ARG A 231 11.26 18.11 -28.79
CA ARG A 231 12.67 17.86 -28.49
C ARG A 231 13.00 16.38 -28.41
N ILE A 232 12.17 15.57 -27.74
CA ILE A 232 12.37 14.11 -27.72
C ILE A 232 12.37 13.54 -29.15
N MET A 233 11.46 14.00 -30.01
CA MET A 233 11.33 13.48 -31.38
C MET A 233 12.52 13.83 -32.28
N THR A 234 13.03 15.05 -32.17
CA THR A 234 13.98 15.61 -33.15
C THR A 234 15.43 15.60 -32.69
N THR A 235 15.70 15.54 -31.38
CA THR A 235 17.07 15.63 -30.87
C THR A 235 17.91 14.41 -31.31
N PRO A 236 19.07 14.62 -31.96
CA PRO A 236 19.98 13.53 -32.30
C PRO A 236 20.51 12.83 -31.05
N LEU A 237 20.50 11.49 -31.08
CA LEU A 237 21.00 10.65 -30.00
C LEU A 237 22.31 10.00 -30.41
N HIS A 238 23.21 9.79 -29.45
CA HIS A 238 24.57 9.30 -29.70
C HIS A 238 24.67 7.76 -29.76
N ARG A 239 23.58 7.01 -29.49
CA ARG A 239 23.55 5.54 -29.50
C ARG A 239 22.25 5.00 -30.08
N GLN A 240 22.36 3.89 -30.82
CA GLN A 240 21.20 3.19 -31.40
C GLN A 240 20.21 2.68 -30.34
N THR A 241 20.71 2.29 -29.16
CA THR A 241 19.85 1.88 -28.03
C THR A 241 18.97 3.01 -27.52
N LEU A 242 19.43 4.26 -27.58
CA LEU A 242 18.63 5.43 -27.19
C LEU A 242 17.56 5.73 -28.24
N TYR A 243 17.90 5.62 -29.54
CA TYR A 243 16.90 5.71 -30.61
C TYR A 243 15.80 4.66 -30.43
N HIS A 244 16.18 3.42 -30.08
CA HIS A 244 15.22 2.36 -29.78
C HIS A 244 14.29 2.70 -28.62
N VAL A 245 14.84 3.13 -27.50
CA VAL A 245 14.04 3.50 -26.31
C VAL A 245 13.14 4.70 -26.62
N ARG A 246 13.65 5.70 -27.35
CA ARG A 246 12.86 6.85 -27.81
C ARG A 246 11.68 6.38 -28.63
N ASP A 247 11.89 5.53 -29.61
CA ASP A 247 10.82 5.10 -30.51
C ASP A 247 9.76 4.28 -29.77
N MET A 248 10.15 3.38 -28.86
CA MET A 248 9.18 2.68 -28.00
C MET A 248 8.39 3.64 -27.10
N PHE A 249 9.07 4.66 -26.57
CA PHE A 249 8.42 5.67 -25.75
C PHE A 249 7.48 6.57 -26.56
N LEU A 250 7.85 6.97 -27.77
CA LEU A 250 7.00 7.71 -28.70
C LEU A 250 5.80 6.89 -29.14
N PHE A 251 5.96 5.59 -29.37
CA PHE A 251 4.83 4.69 -29.60
C PHE A 251 3.82 4.77 -28.44
N SER A 252 4.30 4.76 -27.19
CA SER A 252 3.43 4.98 -26.01
C SER A 252 2.82 6.39 -25.97
N CYS A 253 3.56 7.43 -26.36
CA CYS A 253 3.06 8.81 -26.43
C CYS A 253 1.92 8.98 -27.43
N PHE A 254 1.92 8.23 -28.53
CA PHE A 254 0.93 8.36 -29.61
C PHE A 254 -0.14 7.27 -29.62
N THR A 255 -0.09 6.32 -28.67
CA THR A 255 -1.14 5.29 -28.50
C THR A 255 -1.73 5.27 -27.09
N GLY A 256 -1.03 5.81 -26.09
CA GLY A 256 -1.44 5.76 -24.70
C GLY A 256 -1.28 4.39 -24.04
N ILE A 257 -0.67 3.43 -24.72
CA ILE A 257 -0.47 2.07 -24.21
C ILE A 257 0.70 2.08 -23.21
N PRO A 258 0.49 1.68 -21.94
CA PRO A 258 1.55 1.63 -20.95
C PRO A 258 2.47 0.43 -21.19
N TYR A 259 3.68 0.49 -20.63
CA TYR A 259 4.71 -0.56 -20.75
C TYR A 259 4.17 -2.00 -20.61
N GLY A 260 3.38 -2.25 -19.56
CA GLY A 260 2.90 -3.60 -19.22
C GLY A 260 2.04 -4.22 -20.33
N ASP A 261 1.15 -3.43 -20.92
CA ASP A 261 0.31 -3.89 -22.03
C ASP A 261 1.10 -3.92 -23.35
N MET A 262 1.94 -2.90 -23.59
CA MET A 262 2.73 -2.78 -24.83
C MET A 262 3.69 -3.95 -25.05
N ARG A 263 4.27 -4.51 -23.97
CA ARG A 263 5.12 -5.71 -24.02
C ARG A 263 4.35 -6.98 -24.38
N LEU A 264 3.04 -7.01 -24.14
CA LEU A 264 2.20 -8.18 -24.38
C LEU A 264 1.55 -8.17 -25.76
N LEU A 265 1.54 -7.03 -26.46
CA LEU A 265 0.97 -6.91 -27.80
C LEU A 265 1.61 -7.93 -28.76
N THR A 266 0.76 -8.61 -29.51
CA THR A 266 1.11 -9.51 -30.61
C THR A 266 0.61 -8.93 -31.93
N LYS A 267 0.99 -9.56 -33.04
CA LYS A 267 0.49 -9.20 -34.38
C LYS A 267 -1.03 -9.30 -34.48
N ASP A 268 -1.64 -10.21 -33.74
CA ASP A 268 -3.10 -10.43 -33.74
C ASP A 268 -3.87 -9.27 -33.10
N ASN A 269 -3.21 -8.43 -32.30
CA ASN A 269 -3.83 -7.23 -31.75
C ASN A 269 -3.96 -6.10 -32.79
N LEU A 270 -3.34 -6.22 -33.96
CA LEU A 270 -3.34 -5.21 -35.00
C LEU A 270 -4.40 -5.55 -36.07
N CYS A 271 -5.38 -4.67 -36.25
CA CYS A 271 -6.51 -4.90 -37.15
C CYS A 271 -6.65 -3.75 -38.16
N LEU A 272 -6.85 -4.06 -39.43
CA LEU A 272 -7.19 -3.07 -40.46
C LEU A 272 -8.71 -2.95 -40.56
N ALA A 273 -9.26 -1.76 -40.32
CA ALA A 273 -10.68 -1.49 -40.49
C ALA A 273 -11.02 -1.28 -41.99
N GLU A 274 -12.32 -1.33 -42.30
CA GLU A 274 -12.83 -1.20 -43.68
C GLU A 274 -12.49 0.16 -44.32
N ASP A 275 -12.35 1.20 -43.49
CA ASP A 275 -11.93 2.55 -43.88
C ASP A 275 -10.42 2.68 -44.14
N GLY A 276 -9.66 1.58 -44.02
CA GLY A 276 -8.22 1.56 -44.20
C GLY A 276 -7.40 2.03 -42.99
N ILE A 277 -8.05 2.35 -41.86
CA ILE A 277 -7.36 2.75 -40.64
C ILE A 277 -6.92 1.51 -39.85
N TRP A 278 -5.66 1.51 -39.41
CA TRP A 278 -5.14 0.47 -38.54
C TRP A 278 -5.53 0.75 -37.08
N TRP A 279 -5.90 -0.31 -36.35
CA TRP A 279 -6.30 -0.26 -34.95
C TRP A 279 -5.47 -1.23 -34.13
N ILE A 280 -5.20 -0.86 -32.88
CA ILE A 280 -4.79 -1.82 -31.84
C ILE A 280 -5.99 -2.11 -30.96
N LYS A 281 -6.35 -3.39 -30.88
CA LYS A 281 -7.43 -3.90 -30.03
C LYS A 281 -6.85 -4.90 -29.03
N SER A 282 -7.05 -4.66 -27.75
CA SER A 282 -6.57 -5.55 -26.68
C SER A 282 -7.31 -5.31 -25.36
N ALA A 283 -6.93 -6.03 -24.32
CA ALA A 283 -7.47 -5.86 -22.97
C ALA A 283 -6.35 -5.54 -21.98
N ARG A 284 -6.61 -4.60 -21.06
CA ARG A 284 -5.67 -4.19 -20.01
C ARG A 284 -5.25 -5.41 -19.18
N GLN A 285 -3.96 -5.61 -18.99
CA GLN A 285 -3.44 -6.78 -18.26
C GLN A 285 -4.06 -6.91 -16.86
N LYS A 286 -4.17 -5.79 -16.14
CA LYS A 286 -4.60 -5.71 -14.73
C LYS A 286 -6.11 -5.79 -14.55
N THR A 287 -6.88 -5.04 -15.34
CA THR A 287 -8.33 -4.87 -15.14
C THR A 287 -9.17 -5.67 -16.13
N LYS A 288 -8.55 -6.23 -17.18
CA LYS A 288 -9.22 -6.93 -18.29
C LYS A 288 -10.19 -6.07 -19.10
N ILE A 289 -10.19 -4.76 -18.86
CA ILE A 289 -11.00 -3.80 -19.64
C ILE A 289 -10.42 -3.69 -21.03
N GLU A 290 -11.28 -3.85 -22.03
CA GLU A 290 -10.92 -3.71 -23.43
C GLU A 290 -10.56 -2.26 -23.77
N PHE A 291 -9.63 -2.11 -24.69
CA PHE A 291 -9.29 -0.82 -25.27
C PHE A 291 -9.03 -0.98 -26.77
N GLU A 292 -9.45 0.03 -27.51
CA GLU A 292 -9.26 0.12 -28.95
C GLU A 292 -8.69 1.49 -29.27
N ILE A 293 -7.57 1.51 -30.01
CA ILE A 293 -6.86 2.74 -30.36
C ILE A 293 -6.63 2.76 -31.87
N PRO A 294 -7.19 3.74 -32.61
CA PRO A 294 -6.83 3.97 -34.00
C PRO A 294 -5.39 4.50 -34.06
N LEU A 295 -4.59 3.96 -34.98
CA LEU A 295 -3.18 4.31 -35.12
C LEU A 295 -3.00 5.52 -36.03
N LEU A 296 -2.32 6.54 -35.48
CA LEU A 296 -1.77 7.65 -36.25
C LEU A 296 -0.53 7.20 -37.04
N ASP A 297 -0.07 8.03 -37.97
CA ASP A 297 1.05 7.73 -38.85
C ASP A 297 2.35 7.39 -38.10
N LEU A 298 2.63 8.07 -37.00
CA LEU A 298 3.90 7.89 -36.29
C LEU A 298 4.03 6.50 -35.62
N PRO A 299 3.03 5.99 -34.86
CA PRO A 299 3.00 4.58 -34.46
C PRO A 299 3.19 3.59 -35.62
N LEU A 300 2.56 3.84 -36.78
CA LEU A 300 2.69 2.97 -37.96
C LEU A 300 4.11 2.97 -38.53
N GLN A 301 4.76 4.13 -38.59
CA GLN A 301 6.16 4.24 -39.00
C GLN A 301 7.09 3.47 -38.05
N ILE A 302 6.83 3.53 -36.75
CA ILE A 302 7.60 2.77 -35.74
C ILE A 302 7.38 1.26 -35.94
N LEU A 303 6.14 0.81 -36.14
CA LEU A 303 5.86 -0.60 -36.44
C LEU A 303 6.59 -1.07 -37.70
N LYS A 304 6.59 -0.26 -38.76
CA LYS A 304 7.31 -0.56 -40.01
C LYS A 304 8.82 -0.64 -39.77
N LYS A 305 9.40 0.31 -39.03
CA LYS A 305 10.84 0.36 -38.71
C LYS A 305 11.32 -0.87 -37.96
N TYR A 306 10.50 -1.42 -37.06
CA TYR A 306 10.84 -2.56 -36.22
C TYR A 306 10.23 -3.89 -36.68
N SER A 307 9.66 -3.92 -37.90
CA SER A 307 9.06 -5.13 -38.46
C SER A 307 10.08 -6.28 -38.51
N GLY A 308 9.70 -7.45 -38.01
CA GLY A 308 10.55 -8.65 -37.97
C GLY A 308 11.68 -8.63 -36.92
N THR A 309 11.79 -7.58 -36.10
CA THR A 309 12.84 -7.50 -35.05
C THR A 309 12.36 -7.93 -33.66
N ALA A 310 11.04 -8.04 -33.48
CA ALA A 310 10.43 -8.45 -32.22
C ALA A 310 10.59 -9.97 -32.00
N PRO A 311 10.81 -10.43 -30.75
CA PRO A 311 10.94 -11.84 -30.46
C PRO A 311 9.59 -12.56 -30.54
N GLY A 312 9.56 -13.71 -31.24
CA GLY A 312 8.38 -14.58 -31.30
C GLY A 312 7.18 -13.92 -31.97
N ASP A 313 6.04 -13.93 -31.28
CA ASP A 313 4.75 -13.39 -31.75
C ASP A 313 4.55 -11.89 -31.43
N LYS A 314 5.52 -11.26 -30.76
CA LYS A 314 5.37 -9.91 -30.25
C LYS A 314 5.34 -8.86 -31.35
N LEU A 315 4.57 -7.80 -31.09
CA LEU A 315 4.42 -6.68 -32.00
C LEU A 315 5.67 -5.77 -32.00
N LEU A 316 6.32 -5.62 -30.85
CA LEU A 316 7.44 -4.70 -30.65
C LEU A 316 8.60 -5.31 -29.84
N PRO A 317 9.86 -5.02 -30.20
CA PRO A 317 11.06 -5.45 -29.47
C PRO A 317 11.25 -4.68 -28.14
N MET A 318 10.57 -5.10 -27.08
CA MET A 318 10.56 -4.38 -25.80
C MET A 318 11.68 -4.83 -24.83
N TYR A 319 12.49 -3.88 -24.35
CA TYR A 319 13.38 -4.10 -23.20
C TYR A 319 12.59 -4.27 -21.90
N CYS A 320 13.26 -4.71 -20.83
CA CYS A 320 12.65 -4.71 -19.50
C CYS A 320 12.39 -3.26 -19.02
N ASN A 321 11.37 -3.06 -18.18
CA ASN A 321 10.92 -1.73 -17.76
C ASN A 321 12.03 -0.89 -17.10
N SER A 322 12.87 -1.53 -16.29
CA SER A 322 13.99 -0.86 -15.62
C SER A 322 14.99 -0.30 -16.63
N THR A 323 15.34 -1.08 -17.66
CA THR A 323 16.25 -0.65 -18.73
C THR A 323 15.64 0.48 -19.57
N LEU A 324 14.36 0.40 -19.94
CA LEU A 324 13.69 1.50 -20.65
C LEU A 324 13.70 2.79 -19.82
N ASN A 325 13.35 2.72 -18.53
CA ASN A 325 13.33 3.90 -17.67
C ASN A 325 14.74 4.47 -17.42
N LEU A 326 15.77 3.63 -17.37
CA LEU A 326 17.16 4.08 -17.26
C LEU A 326 17.56 4.93 -18.47
N TYR A 327 17.35 4.41 -19.68
CA TYR A 327 17.68 5.12 -20.91
C TYR A 327 16.75 6.32 -21.16
N LEU A 328 15.48 6.25 -20.75
CA LEU A 328 14.57 7.39 -20.88
C LEU A 328 15.00 8.58 -20.00
N LYS A 329 15.56 8.34 -18.81
CA LYS A 329 16.17 9.40 -17.98
C LYS A 329 17.42 9.99 -18.63
N GLU A 330 18.15 9.20 -19.41
CA GLU A 330 19.28 9.69 -20.19
C GLU A 330 18.81 10.57 -21.36
N ILE A 331 17.81 10.11 -22.12
CA ILE A 331 17.18 10.89 -23.19
C ILE A 331 16.62 12.21 -22.64
N ALA A 332 15.97 12.18 -21.48
CA ALA A 332 15.45 13.38 -20.81
C ALA A 332 16.56 14.42 -20.56
N ARG A 333 17.73 13.98 -20.08
CA ARG A 333 18.89 14.86 -19.86
C ARG A 333 19.43 15.45 -21.16
N ILE A 334 19.53 14.64 -22.22
CA ILE A 334 19.97 15.09 -23.55
C ILE A 334 18.97 16.12 -24.14
N CYS A 335 17.67 15.94 -23.90
CA CYS A 335 16.63 16.82 -24.41
C CYS A 335 16.32 18.02 -23.51
N HIS A 336 17.13 18.27 -22.47
CA HIS A 336 16.90 19.34 -21.48
C HIS A 336 15.48 19.32 -20.90
N ILE A 337 15.13 18.18 -20.31
CA ILE A 337 13.87 17.98 -19.57
C ILE A 337 14.22 17.80 -18.10
N ASP A 338 13.94 18.83 -17.29
CA ASP A 338 14.43 18.96 -15.90
C ASP A 338 13.77 18.00 -14.89
N ARG A 339 12.81 17.20 -15.36
CA ARG A 339 12.08 16.22 -14.55
C ARG A 339 12.42 14.78 -14.95
N PRO A 340 12.53 13.85 -14.01
CA PRO A 340 12.74 12.44 -14.34
C PRO A 340 11.58 11.88 -15.17
N LEU A 341 11.88 11.42 -16.39
CA LEU A 341 10.92 10.71 -17.22
C LEU A 341 10.90 9.21 -16.90
N VAL A 342 9.68 8.66 -16.85
CA VAL A 342 9.41 7.23 -16.80
C VAL A 342 8.47 6.86 -17.94
N PHE A 343 8.48 5.60 -18.37
CA PHE A 343 7.74 5.14 -19.54
C PHE A 343 6.24 5.46 -19.48
N HIS A 344 5.65 5.45 -18.27
CA HIS A 344 4.24 5.78 -18.08
C HIS A 344 3.90 7.25 -18.41
N ALA A 345 4.89 8.13 -18.48
CA ALA A 345 4.70 9.50 -18.98
C ALA A 345 4.17 9.50 -20.42
N GLY A 346 4.48 8.48 -21.23
CA GLY A 346 3.96 8.37 -22.59
C GLY A 346 2.43 8.27 -22.60
N ARG A 347 1.84 7.49 -21.70
CA ARG A 347 0.38 7.44 -21.54
C ARG A 347 -0.22 8.78 -21.12
N HIS A 348 0.44 9.50 -20.21
CA HIS A 348 -0.01 10.83 -19.79
C HIS A 348 0.09 11.85 -20.94
N THR A 349 1.16 11.79 -21.74
CA THR A 349 1.34 12.59 -22.96
C THR A 349 0.27 12.28 -23.99
N TYR A 350 -0.05 11.01 -24.23
CA TYR A 350 -1.15 10.66 -25.14
C TYR A 350 -2.48 11.27 -24.70
N ALA A 351 -2.82 11.08 -23.42
CA ALA A 351 -4.09 11.52 -22.87
C ALA A 351 -4.21 13.05 -22.86
N THR A 352 -3.15 13.75 -22.47
CA THR A 352 -3.21 15.21 -22.31
C THR A 352 -2.88 15.90 -23.64
N GLU A 353 -1.66 15.69 -24.14
CA GLU A 353 -1.10 16.46 -25.25
C GLU A 353 -1.63 15.99 -26.61
N ILE A 354 -1.64 14.68 -26.88
CA ILE A 354 -2.02 14.16 -28.21
C ILE A 354 -3.54 14.18 -28.43
N THR A 355 -4.35 13.98 -27.39
CA THR A 355 -5.80 13.81 -27.53
C THR A 355 -6.61 14.98 -26.96
N LEU A 356 -6.63 15.18 -25.65
CA LEU A 356 -7.48 16.21 -25.02
C LEU A 356 -7.16 17.63 -25.53
N SER A 357 -5.88 18.01 -25.62
CA SER A 357 -5.48 19.31 -26.18
C SER A 357 -5.98 19.51 -27.61
N HIS A 358 -6.05 18.43 -28.40
CA HIS A 358 -6.52 18.41 -29.78
C HIS A 358 -8.03 18.19 -29.93
N GLY A 359 -8.81 18.28 -28.83
CA GLY A 359 -10.28 18.30 -28.88
C GLY A 359 -10.94 16.92 -28.93
N VAL A 360 -10.20 15.84 -28.66
CA VAL A 360 -10.82 14.52 -28.48
C VAL A 360 -11.64 14.53 -27.18
N PRO A 361 -12.92 14.15 -27.19
CA PRO A 361 -13.76 14.15 -25.98
C PRO A 361 -13.22 13.27 -24.86
N LEU A 362 -13.44 13.67 -23.60
CA LEU A 362 -12.93 12.98 -22.42
C LEU A 362 -13.39 11.50 -22.36
N GLU A 363 -14.64 11.24 -22.74
CA GLU A 363 -15.24 9.92 -22.79
C GLU A 363 -14.54 9.02 -23.82
N THR A 364 -14.22 9.60 -24.99
CA THR A 364 -13.48 8.93 -26.04
C THR A 364 -12.07 8.58 -25.58
N VAL A 365 -11.36 9.54 -24.96
CA VAL A 365 -10.03 9.29 -24.38
C VAL A 365 -10.10 8.23 -23.29
N SER A 366 -11.10 8.28 -22.41
CA SER A 366 -11.32 7.29 -21.35
C SER A 366 -11.46 5.87 -21.91
N ARG A 367 -12.22 5.71 -23.00
CA ARG A 367 -12.41 4.43 -23.70
C ARG A 367 -11.12 3.95 -24.37
N MET A 368 -10.41 4.83 -25.09
CA MET A 368 -9.10 4.49 -25.70
C MET A 368 -8.05 4.09 -24.66
N LEU A 369 -8.11 4.72 -23.49
CA LEU A 369 -7.26 4.40 -22.36
C LEU A 369 -7.73 3.14 -21.61
N GLY A 370 -8.94 2.63 -21.84
CA GLY A 370 -9.46 1.46 -21.11
C GLY A 370 -9.58 1.71 -19.59
N HIS A 371 -10.04 2.91 -19.21
CA HIS A 371 -10.35 3.23 -17.82
C HIS A 371 -11.74 2.73 -17.43
N SER A 372 -11.89 2.13 -16.25
CA SER A 372 -13.19 1.73 -15.70
C SER A 372 -14.04 2.91 -15.23
N GLN A 373 -13.39 4.02 -14.92
CA GLN A 373 -13.98 5.17 -14.24
C GLN A 373 -13.46 6.44 -14.92
N ILE A 374 -14.39 7.31 -15.32
CA ILE A 374 -14.08 8.54 -16.05
C ILE A 374 -13.27 9.52 -15.20
N GLU A 375 -13.41 9.46 -13.89
CA GLU A 375 -12.65 10.22 -12.89
C GLU A 375 -11.14 9.99 -13.04
N THR A 376 -10.74 8.81 -13.50
CA THR A 376 -9.33 8.50 -13.77
C THR A 376 -8.80 9.29 -14.97
N THR A 377 -9.67 9.68 -15.91
CA THR A 377 -9.32 10.49 -17.08
C THR A 377 -9.40 11.99 -16.78
N GLN A 378 -10.24 12.40 -15.82
CA GLN A 378 -10.37 13.80 -15.39
C GLN A 378 -9.04 14.39 -14.89
N ILE A 379 -8.12 13.57 -14.37
CA ILE A 379 -6.77 14.03 -13.97
C ILE A 379 -5.96 14.62 -15.14
N TYR A 380 -6.34 14.33 -16.39
CA TYR A 380 -5.71 14.85 -17.61
C TYR A 380 -6.41 16.09 -18.16
N ALA A 381 -7.66 16.31 -17.78
CA ALA A 381 -8.44 17.45 -18.24
C ALA A 381 -7.91 18.72 -17.55
N LYS A 382 -7.04 19.45 -18.24
CA LYS A 382 -6.75 20.84 -17.90
C LYS A 382 -7.67 21.72 -18.73
N VAL A 383 -8.62 22.38 -18.05
CA VAL A 383 -9.39 23.46 -18.66
C VAL A 383 -8.51 24.71 -18.57
N THR A 384 -7.87 25.08 -19.68
CA THR A 384 -7.16 26.35 -19.82
C THR A 384 -8.02 27.34 -20.60
N ASP A 385 -7.80 28.65 -20.39
CA ASP A 385 -8.52 29.68 -21.14
C ASP A 385 -8.31 29.54 -22.65
N GLU A 386 -7.09 29.17 -23.07
CA GLU A 386 -6.74 28.85 -24.47
C GLU A 386 -7.57 27.68 -25.03
N LYS A 387 -7.83 26.67 -24.20
CA LYS A 387 -8.65 25.52 -24.57
C LYS A 387 -10.10 25.91 -24.73
N ILE A 388 -10.63 26.72 -23.82
CA ILE A 388 -12.00 27.27 -23.91
C ILE A 388 -12.14 28.08 -25.21
N ASP A 389 -11.20 28.97 -25.51
CA ASP A 389 -11.23 29.80 -26.72
C ASP A 389 -11.17 28.94 -27.99
N THR A 390 -10.27 27.96 -28.04
CA THR A 390 -10.13 27.04 -29.18
C THR A 390 -11.40 26.22 -29.41
N ASP A 391 -11.95 25.64 -28.36
CA ASP A 391 -13.17 24.81 -28.45
C ASP A 391 -14.38 25.68 -28.82
N THR A 392 -14.47 26.90 -28.31
CA THR A 392 -15.54 27.86 -28.64
C THR A 392 -15.45 28.33 -30.09
N LYS A 393 -14.24 28.59 -30.61
CA LYS A 393 -14.02 28.92 -32.04
C LYS A 393 -14.42 27.76 -32.95
N ALA A 394 -14.02 26.53 -32.61
CA ALA A 394 -14.39 25.34 -33.36
C ALA A 394 -15.92 25.10 -33.35
N LEU A 395 -16.57 25.34 -32.20
CA LEU A 395 -18.02 25.29 -32.08
C LEU A 395 -18.69 26.37 -32.93
N ASN A 396 -18.20 27.61 -32.87
CA ASN A 396 -18.76 28.73 -33.64
C ASN A 396 -18.71 28.44 -35.14
N ARG A 397 -17.61 27.86 -35.65
CA ARG A 397 -17.51 27.42 -37.06
C ARG A 397 -18.59 26.39 -37.41
N LYS A 398 -18.74 25.34 -36.59
CA LYS A 398 -19.74 24.28 -36.81
C LYS A 398 -21.18 24.80 -36.72
N ILE A 399 -21.46 25.72 -35.80
CA ILE A 399 -22.79 26.32 -35.64
C ILE A 399 -23.08 27.24 -36.82
N SER A 400 -22.12 28.08 -37.24
CA SER A 400 -22.31 29.02 -38.36
C SER A 400 -22.56 28.32 -39.69
N GLU A 401 -21.99 27.12 -39.89
CA GLU A 401 -22.26 26.28 -41.07
C GLU A 401 -23.67 25.66 -41.06
N ARG A 402 -24.27 25.49 -39.88
CA ARG A 402 -25.51 24.71 -39.70
C ARG A 402 -26.73 25.57 -39.38
N PHE A 403 -26.53 26.73 -38.80
CA PHE A 403 -27.57 27.65 -38.37
C PHE A 403 -27.23 29.05 -38.86
N SER A 404 -27.95 29.52 -39.86
CA SER A 404 -27.95 30.93 -40.24
C SER A 404 -29.08 31.65 -39.53
N VAL A 405 -28.77 32.77 -38.87
CA VAL A 405 -29.76 33.67 -38.31
C VAL A 405 -29.85 34.86 -39.24
N VAL A 406 -31.05 35.18 -39.72
CA VAL A 406 -31.31 36.46 -40.39
C VAL A 406 -31.48 37.49 -39.27
N ILE A 407 -30.46 38.33 -39.07
CA ILE A 407 -30.49 39.46 -38.14
C ILE A 407 -30.59 40.74 -38.97
#